data_AF-A0A6P0SQJ0-F1
#
_entry.id   AF-A0A6P0SQJ0-F1
#
_cell.length_a   1.000
_cell.length_b   1.000
_cell.length_c   1.000
_cell.angle_alpha   90.00
_cell.angle_beta   90.00
_cell.angle_gamma   90.00
#
_symmetry.space_group_name_H-M   'P 1'
#
loop_
_entity.id
_entity.type
_entity.pdbx_description
1 polymer ?
#
loop_
_entity_poly.entity_id
_entity_poly.type
_entity_poly.pdbx_seq_one_letter_code
_entity_poly.pdbx_strand_id
1 'polypeptide(L)'
;DSTVNVLSQSLADINLISLDANNLFNQVLTNPGNFGFTNVTGTCLDEATFIACANPDEFVFWDSIHPSTASHQILAESTIALLKSQDNDESKSVPEPVSSASLGVIGLAWLFRKQLNKSC
;
A
#
# COMPACT_ATOMS: atom_id res chain seq x y z
N ASP A 1 21.63 5.05 4.87
CA ASP A 1 21.85 6.48 4.55
C ASP A 1 21.93 7.26 5.86
N SER A 2 23.01 7.99 6.11
CA SER A 2 23.20 8.73 7.35
C SER A 2 22.25 9.93 7.50
N THR A 3 21.77 10.52 6.40
CA THR A 3 20.85 11.67 6.45
C THR A 3 19.46 11.25 6.92
N VAL A 4 18.91 10.16 6.39
CA VAL A 4 17.59 9.64 6.82
C VAL A 4 17.61 9.27 8.30
N ASN A 5 18.71 8.68 8.78
CA ASN A 5 18.88 8.35 10.20
C ASN A 5 18.91 9.61 11.09
N VAL A 6 19.61 10.66 10.66
CA VAL A 6 19.63 11.95 11.38
C VAL A 6 18.24 12.60 11.42
N LEU A 7 17.50 12.56 10.30
CA LEU A 7 16.13 13.09 10.25
C LEU A 7 15.18 12.31 11.17
N SER A 8 15.27 10.98 11.18
CA SER A 8 14.47 10.13 12.06
C SER A 8 14.71 10.43 13.54
N GLN A 9 15.95 10.76 13.91
CA GLN A 9 16.30 11.15 15.28
C GLN A 9 15.88 12.59 15.63
N SER A 10 15.88 13.49 14.64
CA SER A 10 15.60 14.92 14.86
C SER A 10 14.12 15.27 14.84
N LEU A 11 13.28 14.43 14.23
CA LEU A 11 11.85 14.66 14.01
C LEU A 11 11.02 13.57 14.70
N ALA A 12 10.97 13.61 16.04
CA ALA A 12 10.35 12.58 16.88
C ALA A 12 8.86 12.31 16.57
N ASP A 13 8.15 13.29 15.99
CA ASP A 13 6.73 13.17 15.63
C ASP A 13 6.51 12.63 14.20
N ILE A 14 7.58 12.30 13.46
CA ILE A 14 7.51 11.76 12.10
C ILE A 14 8.00 10.31 12.07
N ASN A 15 7.14 9.41 11.60
CA ASN A 15 7.54 8.05 11.30
C ASN A 15 8.17 7.96 9.90
N LEU A 16 9.51 7.92 9.85
CA LEU A 16 10.25 7.75 8.59
C LEU A 16 10.49 6.27 8.30
N ILE A 17 9.78 5.75 7.30
CA ILE A 17 9.86 4.37 6.85
C ILE A 17 10.61 4.36 5.51
N SER A 18 11.72 3.64 5.41
CA SER A 18 12.55 3.57 4.20
C SER A 18 12.42 2.21 3.52
N LEU A 19 12.14 2.23 2.21
CA LEU A 19 12.18 1.05 1.35
C LEU A 19 13.46 1.09 0.49
N ASP A 20 14.29 0.06 0.58
CA ASP A 20 15.44 -0.11 -0.30
C ASP A 20 15.00 -0.64 -1.68
N ALA A 21 14.50 0.28 -2.52
CA ALA A 21 14.05 -0.04 -3.87
C ALA A 21 15.18 -0.59 -4.75
N ASN A 22 16.44 -0.18 -4.52
CA ASN A 22 17.58 -0.68 -5.28
C ASN A 22 17.83 -2.17 -4.98
N ASN A 23 17.84 -2.53 -3.70
CA ASN A 23 17.99 -3.92 -3.29
C ASN A 23 16.83 -4.77 -3.81
N LEU A 24 15.59 -4.28 -3.70
CA LEU A 24 14.42 -4.98 -4.25
C LEU A 24 14.57 -5.21 -5.77
N PHE A 25 14.95 -4.19 -6.53
CA PHE A 25 15.20 -4.34 -7.97
C PHE A 25 16.32 -5.34 -8.27
N ASN A 26 17.43 -5.29 -7.53
CA ASN A 26 18.52 -6.24 -7.70
C ASN A 26 18.07 -7.69 -7.44
N GLN A 27 17.19 -7.93 -6.47
CA GLN A 27 16.61 -9.26 -6.24
C GLN A 27 15.77 -9.73 -7.43
N VAL A 28 14.93 -8.85 -7.97
CA VAL A 28 14.12 -9.12 -9.18
C VAL A 28 15.00 -9.44 -10.38
N LEU A 29 16.03 -8.63 -10.63
CA LEU A 29 16.94 -8.79 -11.78
C LEU A 29 17.80 -10.07 -11.67
N THR A 30 18.19 -10.47 -10.45
CA THR A 30 19.04 -11.65 -10.23
C THR A 30 18.26 -12.96 -10.14
N ASN A 31 16.99 -12.91 -9.74
CA ASN A 31 16.14 -14.09 -9.57
C ASN A 31 14.74 -13.91 -10.22
N PRO A 32 14.65 -13.54 -11.51
CA PRO A 32 13.41 -13.08 -12.13
C PRO A 32 12.27 -14.11 -12.11
N GLY A 33 12.60 -15.40 -12.20
CA GLY A 33 11.61 -16.48 -12.13
C GLY A 33 10.83 -16.54 -10.80
N ASN A 34 11.43 -16.08 -9.69
CA ASN A 34 10.74 -15.99 -8.41
C ASN A 34 9.64 -14.92 -8.40
N PHE A 35 9.69 -14.00 -9.36
CA PHE A 35 8.80 -12.85 -9.48
C PHE A 35 7.92 -12.93 -10.74
N GLY A 36 7.99 -14.03 -11.50
CA GLY A 36 7.19 -14.22 -12.72
C GLY A 36 7.75 -13.58 -13.99
N PHE A 37 8.98 -13.04 -13.95
CA PHE A 37 9.61 -12.45 -15.13
C PHE A 37 10.46 -13.45 -15.91
N THR A 38 10.45 -13.29 -17.24
CA THR A 38 11.31 -14.02 -18.18
C THR A 38 12.30 -13.10 -18.89
N ASN A 39 12.04 -11.78 -18.91
CA ASN A 39 12.92 -10.79 -19.53
C ASN A 39 13.27 -9.65 -18.57
N VAL A 40 14.57 -9.49 -18.30
CA VAL A 40 15.12 -8.46 -17.40
C VAL A 40 16.03 -7.45 -18.10
N THR A 41 16.26 -7.60 -19.41
CA THR A 41 17.23 -6.80 -20.17
C THR A 41 16.61 -6.01 -21.31
N GLY A 42 15.56 -6.55 -21.93
CA GLY A 42 14.79 -5.89 -22.98
C GLY A 42 13.61 -5.09 -22.43
N THR A 43 13.01 -4.32 -23.32
CA THR A 43 11.81 -3.52 -23.07
C THR A 43 10.59 -4.18 -23.72
N CYS A 44 9.41 -4.06 -23.12
CA CYS A 44 8.19 -4.54 -23.76
C CYS A 44 7.67 -3.55 -24.83
N LEU A 45 7.81 -2.25 -24.61
CA LEU A 45 7.48 -1.22 -25.57
C LEU A 45 8.64 -1.06 -26.55
N ASP A 46 8.34 -1.21 -27.84
CA ASP A 46 9.22 -0.73 -28.90
C ASP A 46 9.05 0.80 -29.02
N GLU A 47 10.08 1.55 -28.61
CA GLU A 47 10.02 3.02 -28.55
C GLU A 47 9.96 3.70 -29.93
N ALA A 48 10.26 2.99 -31.02
CA ALA A 48 10.20 3.54 -32.37
C ALA A 48 8.80 3.40 -32.99
N THR A 49 8.13 2.28 -32.73
CA THR A 49 6.82 1.93 -33.30
C THR A 49 5.67 2.17 -32.32
N PHE A 50 5.95 2.34 -31.03
CA PHE A 50 4.98 2.41 -29.94
C PHE A 50 4.07 1.18 -29.83
N ILE A 51 4.56 0.03 -30.30
CA ILE A 51 3.87 -1.24 -30.18
C ILE A 51 4.40 -1.98 -28.95
N ALA A 52 3.49 -2.42 -28.09
CA ALA A 52 3.83 -3.25 -26.93
C ALA A 52 3.98 -4.72 -27.33
N CYS A 53 4.86 -5.42 -26.62
CA CYS A 53 4.97 -6.87 -26.67
C CYS A 53 3.67 -7.57 -26.23
N ALA A 54 3.53 -8.85 -26.58
CA ALA A 54 2.32 -9.62 -26.27
C ALA A 54 2.13 -9.89 -24.77
N ASN A 55 3.22 -10.07 -24.02
CA ASN A 55 3.21 -10.47 -22.62
C ASN A 55 3.96 -9.44 -21.74
N PRO A 56 3.41 -8.23 -21.52
CA PRO A 56 4.09 -7.17 -20.75
C PRO A 56 4.40 -7.56 -19.30
N ASP A 57 3.63 -8.48 -18.72
CA ASP A 57 3.79 -8.92 -17.33
C ASP A 57 5.02 -9.83 -17.14
N GLU A 58 5.60 -10.37 -18.22
CA GLU A 58 6.82 -11.17 -18.16
C GLU A 58 8.11 -10.32 -18.28
N PHE A 59 7.98 -9.01 -18.49
CA PHE A 59 9.10 -8.08 -18.65
C PHE A 59 9.27 -7.23 -17.39
N VAL A 60 10.51 -7.04 -16.94
CA VAL A 60 10.81 -6.09 -15.86
C VAL A 60 10.61 -4.65 -16.33
N PHE A 61 11.00 -4.34 -17.56
CA PHE A 61 10.99 -2.98 -18.10
C PHE A 61 9.92 -2.77 -19.15
N TRP A 62 9.17 -1.68 -19.01
CA TRP A 62 8.24 -1.20 -20.02
C TRP A 62 9.00 -0.58 -21.19
N ASP A 63 9.88 0.37 -20.91
CA ASP A 63 10.79 1.04 -21.86
C ASP A 63 12.22 1.07 -21.28
N SER A 64 13.13 1.84 -21.89
CA SER A 64 14.54 1.84 -21.51
C SER A 64 14.84 2.30 -20.07
N ILE A 65 13.89 2.89 -19.35
CA ILE A 65 14.10 3.37 -17.98
C ILE A 65 12.95 3.05 -17.00
N HIS A 66 11.73 2.82 -17.50
CA HIS A 66 10.56 2.63 -16.65
C HIS A 66 10.26 1.14 -16.41
N PRO A 67 9.96 0.75 -15.16
CA PRO A 67 9.44 -0.58 -14.85
C PRO A 67 8.09 -0.87 -15.51
N SER A 68 7.81 -2.14 -15.78
CA SER A 68 6.48 -2.59 -16.20
C SER A 68 5.44 -2.48 -15.07
N THR A 69 4.17 -2.65 -15.42
CA THR A 69 3.09 -2.73 -14.41
C THR A 69 3.33 -3.86 -13.42
N ALA A 70 3.75 -5.04 -13.88
CA ALA A 70 4.10 -6.17 -13.01
C ALA A 70 5.27 -5.85 -12.07
N SER A 71 6.29 -5.12 -12.54
CA SER A 71 7.38 -4.66 -11.67
C SER A 71 6.93 -3.64 -10.62
N HIS A 72 6.06 -2.71 -11.02
CA HIS A 72 5.44 -1.78 -10.08
C HIS A 72 4.55 -2.47 -9.05
N GLN A 73 3.89 -3.57 -9.41
CA GLN A 73 3.11 -4.37 -8.47
C GLN A 73 3.99 -4.96 -7.36
N ILE A 74 5.16 -5.51 -7.70
CA ILE A 74 6.11 -6.05 -6.70
C ILE A 74 6.61 -4.94 -5.77
N LEU A 75 6.90 -3.75 -6.31
CA LEU A 75 7.26 -2.58 -5.50
C LEU A 75 6.14 -2.20 -4.53
N ALA A 76 4.90 -2.17 -5.00
CA ALA A 76 3.73 -1.85 -4.18
C ALA A 76 3.50 -2.90 -3.07
N GLU A 77 3.55 -4.19 -3.41
CA GLU A 77 3.40 -5.28 -2.45
C GLU A 77 4.49 -5.25 -1.37
N SER A 78 5.74 -5.00 -1.77
CA SER A 78 6.87 -4.85 -0.85
C SER A 78 6.70 -3.64 0.07
N THR A 79 6.19 -2.52 -0.46
CA THR A 79 5.89 -1.32 0.33
C THR A 79 4.77 -1.57 1.32
N ILE A 80 3.68 -2.22 0.90
CA ILE A 80 2.56 -2.57 1.79
C ILE A 80 3.00 -3.53 2.90
N ALA A 81 3.82 -4.53 2.56
CA ALA A 81 4.39 -5.44 3.55
C ALA A 81 5.28 -4.71 4.56
N LEU A 82 6.11 -3.78 4.09
CA LEU A 82 6.92 -2.93 4.95
C LEU A 82 6.05 -2.10 5.89
N LEU A 83 5.04 -1.38 5.38
CA LEU A 83 4.13 -0.57 6.20
C LEU A 83 3.44 -1.42 7.28
N LYS A 84 2.90 -2.59 6.91
CA LYS A 84 2.28 -3.52 7.87
C LYS A 84 3.24 -4.04 8.93
N SER A 85 4.53 -4.19 8.61
CA SER A 85 5.55 -4.58 9.60
C SER A 85 5.89 -3.47 10.60
N GLN A 86 5.60 -2.21 10.24
CA GLN A 86 5.78 -1.07 11.14
C GLN A 86 4.62 -0.91 12.11
N ASP A 87 3.45 -1.51 11.82
CA ASP A 87 2.29 -1.53 12.71
C ASP A 87 2.55 -2.45 13.91
N ASN A 88 3.37 -1.98 14.86
CA ASN A 88 3.60 -2.61 16.14
C ASN A 88 2.72 -1.94 17.20
N ASP A 89 1.56 -2.53 17.52
CA ASP A 89 0.67 -2.35 18.71
C ASP A 89 0.35 -0.93 19.24
N GLU A 90 0.83 0.15 18.61
CA GLU A 90 0.50 1.54 18.88
C GLU A 90 -0.16 2.19 17.65
N SER A 91 -0.95 1.40 16.91
CA SER A 91 -2.01 1.98 16.09
C SER A 91 -2.99 2.63 17.06
N LYS A 92 -2.80 3.92 17.33
CA LYS A 92 -3.83 4.74 17.96
C LYS A 92 -4.95 4.87 16.96
N SER A 93 -5.80 3.85 16.90
CA SER A 93 -7.07 3.88 16.21
C SER A 93 -7.70 5.23 16.52
N VAL A 94 -7.93 6.03 15.47
CA VAL A 94 -8.72 7.24 15.60
C VAL A 94 -10.04 6.80 16.24
N PRO A 95 -10.40 7.27 17.45
CA PRO A 95 -11.62 6.84 18.09
C PRO A 95 -12.78 7.10 17.13
N GLU A 96 -13.58 6.08 16.84
CA GLU A 96 -14.77 6.31 16.03
C GLU A 96 -15.59 7.42 16.68
N PRO A 97 -16.14 8.37 15.89
CA PRO A 97 -16.98 9.39 16.46
C PRO A 97 -18.15 8.68 17.16
N VAL A 98 -18.25 8.88 18.48
CA VAL A 98 -19.32 8.37 19.37
C VAL A 98 -20.76 8.76 18.95
N SER A 99 -20.90 9.45 17.83
CA SER A 99 -22.15 9.87 17.22
C SER A 99 -23.01 8.69 16.73
N SER A 100 -22.41 7.56 16.34
CA SER A 100 -23.16 6.38 15.86
C SER A 100 -23.91 5.67 17.00
N ALA A 101 -23.29 5.49 18.17
CA ALA A 101 -23.90 4.85 19.32
C ALA A 101 -25.03 5.69 19.96
N SER A 102 -24.86 7.02 19.97
CA SER A 102 -25.82 7.92 20.61
C SER A 102 -27.14 8.06 19.83
N LEU A 103 -27.12 7.93 18.50
CA LEU A 103 -28.34 7.91 17.68
C LEU A 103 -29.21 6.68 17.93
N GLY A 104 -28.61 5.51 18.17
CA GLY A 104 -29.34 4.27 18.44
C GLY A 104 -30.09 4.29 19.77
N VAL A 105 -29.48 4.83 20.82
CA VAL A 105 -30.09 4.91 22.16
C VAL A 105 -31.29 5.87 22.17
N ILE A 106 -31.18 7.01 21.47
CA ILE A 106 -32.29 7.97 21.35
C ILE A 106 -33.47 7.34 20.59
N GLY A 107 -33.20 6.61 19.51
CA GLY A 107 -34.24 5.91 18.74
C GLY A 107 -34.97 4.84 19.57
N LEU A 108 -34.23 4.03 20.32
CA LEU A 108 -34.82 3.02 21.21
C LEU A 108 -35.66 3.65 22.33
N ALA A 109 -35.18 4.71 22.98
CA ALA A 109 -35.92 5.42 24.03
C ALA A 109 -37.25 6.01 23.51
N TRP A 110 -37.26 6.57 22.30
CA TRP A 110 -38.48 7.07 21.67
C TRP A 110 -39.47 5.95 21.34
N LEU A 111 -38.99 4.81 20.83
CA LEU A 111 -39.83 3.64 20.55
C LEU A 111 -40.44 3.05 21.82
N PHE A 112 -39.65 2.92 22.90
CA PHE A 112 -40.16 2.47 24.21
C PHE A 112 -41.19 3.45 24.78
N ARG A 113 -40.94 4.76 24.70
CA ARG A 113 -41.91 5.77 25.14
C ARG A 113 -43.21 5.72 24.32
N LYS A 114 -43.11 5.48 23.01
CA LYS A 114 -44.27 5.32 22.13
C LYS A 114 -45.06 4.04 22.42
N GLN A 115 -44.39 2.95 22.80
CA GLN A 115 -45.08 1.72 23.23
C GLN A 115 -45.80 1.91 24.57
N LEU A 116 -45.17 2.57 25.55
CA LEU A 116 -45.80 2.83 26.85
C LEU A 116 -47.04 3.73 26.73
N ASN A 117 -47.02 4.72 25.83
CA ASN A 117 -48.13 5.64 25.61
C ASN A 117 -49.30 5.07 24.78
N LYS A 118 -49.17 3.86 24.22
CA LYS A 118 -50.22 3.19 23.43
C LYS A 118 -51.05 2.19 24.24
N SER A 119 -50.70 1.97 25.50
CA SER A 119 -51.32 0.95 26.37
C SER A 119 -52.37 1.52 27.34
N CYS A 120 -53.00 2.64 27.00
CA CYS A 120 -54.19 3.18 27.69
C CYS A 120 -55.39 3.15 26.76
#